data_AF-A0A6A6RZQ7-F1
#
_entry.id   AF-A0A6A6RZQ7-F1
#
_cell.length_a   1.000
_cell.length_b   1.000
_cell.length_c   1.000
_cell.angle_alpha   90.00
_cell.angle_beta   90.00
_cell.angle_gamma   90.00
#
_symmetry.space_group_name_H-M   'P 1'
#
loop_
_entity.id
_entity.type
_entity.pdbx_description
1 polymer ?
#
loop_
_entity_poly.entity_id
_entity_poly.type
_entity_poly.pdbx_seq_one_letter_code
_entity_poly.pdbx_strand_id
1 'polypeptide(L)'
;MGGTLSSTDASFLRNKPLDRSPFGDKVVWEWHHYTFTPNWIASFKSCTAWKSVTVGGTTGFLLSEGKDYTGPLWLSEFGFGMTGGTDATKGIGSQGDYDYVTCLLDYIKGNDGDWAIWAIQGNYYVRNKEVDKDEPWGIMNGDWTAWRNPKVKDMLADVFKVTQGP
;
A
#
# COMPACT_ATOMS: atom_id res chain seq x y z
N MET A 1 5.61 2.59 13.36
CA MET A 1 6.26 1.37 13.88
C MET A 1 5.96 0.22 12.95
N GLY A 2 7.00 -0.36 12.33
CA GLY A 2 6.87 -1.44 11.35
C GLY A 2 6.64 -2.82 11.95
N GLY A 3 5.98 -3.66 11.17
CA GLY A 3 5.77 -5.07 11.49
C GLY A 3 6.96 -5.95 11.09
N THR A 4 6.80 -7.25 11.32
CA THR A 4 7.71 -8.27 10.79
C THR A 4 7.44 -8.54 9.31
N LEU A 5 8.30 -9.35 8.66
CA LEU A 5 8.19 -9.71 7.24
C LEU A 5 8.16 -8.47 6.32
N SER A 6 9.10 -7.55 6.50
CA SER A 6 9.15 -6.27 5.78
C SER A 6 7.85 -5.46 5.97
N SER A 7 7.42 -5.31 7.22
CA SER A 7 6.22 -4.55 7.60
C SER A 7 4.90 -5.09 7.03
N THR A 8 4.81 -6.39 6.71
CA THR A 8 3.57 -7.01 6.22
C THR A 8 2.78 -7.76 7.30
N ASP A 9 3.38 -7.98 8.47
CA ASP A 9 2.74 -8.72 9.58
C ASP A 9 3.00 -8.07 10.94
N ALA A 10 1.94 -7.58 11.57
CA ALA A 10 1.92 -6.99 12.91
C ALA A 10 1.14 -7.84 13.93
N SER A 11 0.80 -9.10 13.59
CA SER A 11 -0.05 -9.98 14.41
C SER A 11 0.49 -10.25 15.81
N PHE A 12 1.80 -10.10 16.04
CA PHE A 12 2.42 -10.21 17.36
C PHE A 12 1.86 -9.20 18.38
N LEU A 13 1.37 -8.04 17.92
CA LEU A 13 0.75 -7.02 18.76
C LEU A 13 -0.58 -7.46 19.37
N ARG A 14 -1.21 -8.54 18.88
CA ARG A 14 -2.42 -9.11 19.50
C ARG A 14 -2.16 -9.65 20.89
N ASN A 15 -1.01 -10.31 21.06
CA ASN A 15 -0.66 -11.01 22.29
C ASN A 15 0.33 -10.22 23.15
N LYS A 16 1.09 -9.31 22.53
CA LYS A 16 2.07 -8.44 23.19
C LYS A 16 1.97 -7.02 22.64
N PRO A 17 0.94 -6.25 23.03
CA PRO A 17 0.84 -4.85 22.65
C PRO A 17 2.09 -4.06 23.08
N LEU A 18 2.47 -3.06 22.28
CA LEU A 18 3.52 -2.12 22.65
C LEU A 18 3.07 -1.30 23.87
N ASP A 19 3.90 -1.18 24.90
CA ASP A 19 3.68 -0.19 25.96
C ASP A 19 3.82 1.22 25.39
N ARG A 20 2.70 1.94 25.36
CA ARG A 20 2.62 3.31 24.82
C ARG A 20 2.81 4.40 25.86
N SER A 21 2.86 4.05 27.14
CA SER A 21 2.99 5.03 28.23
C SER A 21 4.15 6.02 28.06
N PRO A 22 5.31 5.66 27.46
CA PRO A 22 6.40 6.61 27.25
C PRO A 22 6.18 7.58 26.08
N PHE A 23 5.26 7.26 25.17
CA PHE A 23 5.08 7.95 23.89
C PHE A 23 3.79 8.80 23.85
N GLY A 24 2.83 8.52 24.73
CA GLY A 24 1.50 9.14 24.69
C GLY A 24 0.84 8.92 23.33
N ASP A 25 0.26 9.97 22.76
CA ASP A 25 -0.49 9.92 21.49
C ASP A 25 0.40 10.01 20.24
N LYS A 26 1.69 9.64 20.35
CA LYS A 26 2.69 9.79 19.28
C LYS A 26 2.99 8.49 18.54
N VAL A 27 2.11 7.48 18.63
CA VAL A 27 2.31 6.17 18.01
C VAL A 27 1.42 6.00 16.80
N VAL A 28 2.05 5.73 15.65
CA VAL A 28 1.39 5.32 14.40
C VAL A 28 1.95 3.96 13.98
N TRP A 29 1.06 3.05 13.61
CA TRP A 29 1.42 1.77 13.00
C TRP A 29 1.70 1.97 11.53
N GLU A 30 2.69 1.27 10.99
CA GLU A 30 2.95 1.28 9.55
C GLU A 30 2.95 -0.12 8.97
N TRP A 31 2.57 -0.22 7.70
CA TRP A 31 2.56 -1.49 6.98
C TRP A 31 2.86 -1.28 5.50
N HIS A 32 3.39 -2.33 4.87
CA HIS A 32 3.72 -2.38 3.46
C HIS A 32 2.81 -3.38 2.75
N HIS A 33 2.52 -3.14 1.47
CA HIS A 33 1.71 -4.06 0.71
C HIS A 33 2.00 -4.07 -0.80
N TYR A 34 2.08 -5.26 -1.37
CA TYR A 34 2.36 -5.53 -2.78
C TYR A 34 1.59 -6.74 -3.30
N THR A 35 1.55 -6.90 -4.62
CA THR A 35 0.98 -8.07 -5.29
C THR A 35 1.67 -9.39 -4.91
N PHE A 36 2.90 -9.32 -4.38
CA PHE A 36 3.66 -10.48 -3.90
C PHE A 36 3.63 -10.62 -2.37
N THR A 37 2.90 -9.77 -1.65
CA THR A 37 2.79 -9.90 -0.20
C THR A 37 2.09 -11.23 0.15
N PRO A 38 2.59 -11.99 1.16
CA PRO A 38 2.04 -13.31 1.49
C PRO A 38 0.53 -13.32 1.76
N ASN A 39 -0.03 -12.26 2.34
CA ASN A 39 -1.46 -12.13 2.61
C ASN A 39 -2.31 -12.04 1.32
N TRP A 40 -1.86 -11.34 0.27
CA TRP A 40 -2.52 -11.29 -1.03
C TRP A 40 -2.45 -12.62 -1.77
N ILE A 41 -1.32 -13.34 -1.62
CA ILE A 41 -1.19 -14.68 -2.19
C ILE A 41 -2.11 -15.66 -1.45
N ALA A 42 -2.12 -15.62 -0.12
CA ALA A 42 -2.94 -16.49 0.73
C ALA A 42 -4.46 -16.22 0.58
N SER A 43 -4.85 -15.03 0.13
CA SER A 43 -6.24 -14.72 -0.19
C SER A 43 -6.69 -15.30 -1.54
N PHE A 44 -5.82 -16.05 -2.23
CA PHE A 44 -6.02 -16.47 -3.61
C PHE A 44 -6.28 -15.29 -4.55
N LYS A 45 -5.70 -14.12 -4.25
CA LYS A 45 -5.91 -12.85 -4.96
C LYS A 45 -7.37 -12.39 -4.99
N SER A 46 -8.19 -12.88 -4.04
CA SER A 46 -9.56 -12.42 -3.86
C SER A 46 -9.60 -11.20 -2.97
N CYS A 47 -10.15 -10.10 -3.47
CA CYS A 47 -10.26 -8.86 -2.70
C CYS A 47 -11.08 -9.07 -1.40
N THR A 48 -12.17 -9.81 -1.49
CA THR A 48 -13.03 -10.10 -0.33
C THR A 48 -12.27 -10.90 0.72
N ALA A 49 -11.63 -12.02 0.34
CA ALA A 49 -10.86 -12.83 1.28
C ALA A 49 -9.65 -12.07 1.84
N TRP A 50 -9.06 -11.20 1.02
CA TRP A 50 -7.93 -10.38 1.43
C TRP A 50 -8.32 -9.41 2.54
N LYS A 51 -9.38 -8.62 2.34
CA LYS A 51 -9.90 -7.65 3.32
C LYS A 51 -10.37 -8.31 4.61
N SER A 52 -11.17 -9.38 4.50
CA SER A 52 -11.85 -9.95 5.67
C SER A 52 -11.02 -10.96 6.45
N VAL A 53 -10.08 -11.66 5.80
CA VAL A 53 -9.31 -12.74 6.44
C VAL A 53 -7.85 -12.35 6.60
N THR A 54 -7.16 -12.09 5.49
CA THR A 54 -5.69 -12.06 5.52
C THR A 54 -5.13 -10.75 6.07
N VAL A 55 -5.58 -9.59 5.59
CA VAL A 55 -5.15 -8.28 6.11
C VAL A 55 -5.74 -8.03 7.47
N GLY A 56 -7.02 -8.36 7.68
CA GLY A 56 -7.63 -8.34 9.01
C GLY A 56 -6.84 -9.18 10.03
N GLY A 57 -6.24 -10.30 9.61
CA GLY A 57 -5.39 -11.14 10.45
C GLY A 57 -4.03 -10.53 10.82
N THR A 58 -3.41 -9.82 9.88
CA THR A 58 -1.99 -9.42 9.94
C THR A 58 -1.77 -7.97 10.36
N THR A 59 -2.54 -7.01 9.85
CA THR A 59 -2.34 -5.57 10.12
C THR A 59 -3.65 -4.83 10.35
N GLY A 60 -4.71 -5.14 9.59
CA GLY A 60 -5.99 -4.45 9.63
C GLY A 60 -6.71 -4.50 10.98
N PHE A 61 -6.42 -5.48 11.85
CA PHE A 61 -6.97 -5.50 13.20
C PHE A 61 -6.54 -4.34 14.09
N LEU A 62 -5.46 -3.64 13.74
CA LEU A 62 -4.98 -2.47 14.48
C LEU A 62 -5.96 -1.29 14.39
N LEU A 63 -6.89 -1.32 13.44
CA LEU A 63 -8.01 -0.36 13.31
C LEU A 63 -9.22 -0.73 14.18
N SER A 64 -9.24 -1.90 14.83
CA SER A 64 -10.38 -2.30 15.68
C SER A 64 -10.40 -1.45 16.95
N GLU A 65 -11.46 -0.67 17.16
CA GLU A 65 -11.61 0.23 18.32
C GLU A 65 -11.63 -0.48 19.68
N GLY A 66 -11.23 0.25 20.73
CA GLY A 66 -11.34 -0.19 22.12
C GLY A 66 -10.35 -1.31 22.53
N LYS A 67 -9.22 -1.42 21.83
CA LYS A 67 -8.15 -2.40 22.12
C LYS A 67 -6.86 -1.68 22.48
N ASP A 68 -6.02 -2.32 23.29
CA ASP A 68 -4.73 -1.74 23.69
C ASP A 68 -3.79 -1.49 22.50
N TYR A 69 -3.97 -2.27 21.43
CA TYR A 69 -3.22 -2.12 20.17
C TYR A 69 -3.87 -1.16 19.17
N THR A 70 -5.10 -0.67 19.42
CA THR A 70 -5.82 0.21 18.49
C THR A 70 -4.99 1.44 18.18
N GLY A 71 -4.83 1.84 16.92
CA GLY A 71 -4.19 3.10 16.60
C GLY A 71 -4.19 3.41 15.10
N PRO A 72 -3.75 4.62 14.73
CA PRO A 72 -3.61 5.01 13.33
C PRO A 72 -2.73 4.00 12.59
N LEU A 73 -3.16 3.63 11.38
CA LEU A 73 -2.46 2.64 10.53
C LEU A 73 -2.14 3.27 9.18
N TRP A 74 -0.87 3.60 8.98
CA TRP A 74 -0.35 4.23 7.77
C TRP A 74 0.19 3.18 6.79
N LEU A 75 -0.35 3.12 5.58
CA LEU A 75 0.23 2.33 4.49
C LEU A 75 1.46 3.06 3.95
N SER A 76 2.61 2.84 4.55
CA SER A 76 3.84 3.58 4.24
C SER A 76 4.47 3.17 2.91
N GLU A 77 4.09 2.02 2.36
CA GLU A 77 4.63 1.56 1.08
C GLU A 77 3.68 0.62 0.33
N PHE A 78 3.37 0.95 -0.92
CA PHE A 78 2.78 0.03 -1.89
C PHE A 78 3.17 0.39 -3.32
N GLY A 79 3.17 -0.58 -4.23
CA GLY A 79 3.50 -0.34 -5.64
C GLY A 79 3.07 -1.46 -6.57
N PHE A 80 3.13 -1.19 -7.87
CA PHE A 80 2.71 -2.09 -8.94
C PHE A 80 3.27 -1.59 -10.29
N GLY A 81 3.34 -2.46 -11.30
CA GLY A 81 3.78 -2.04 -12.63
C GLY A 81 2.74 -1.15 -13.32
N MET A 82 3.09 0.09 -13.65
CA MET A 82 2.09 1.08 -14.08
C MET A 82 1.76 1.07 -15.58
N THR A 83 2.54 0.37 -16.41
CA THR A 83 2.45 0.46 -17.89
C THR A 83 2.35 -0.90 -18.57
N GLY A 84 2.08 -0.88 -19.88
CA GLY A 84 2.06 -2.07 -20.75
C GLY A 84 0.69 -2.73 -20.89
N GLY A 85 -0.35 -2.14 -20.32
CA GLY A 85 -1.71 -2.66 -20.32
C GLY A 85 -2.62 -2.05 -21.38
N THR A 86 -3.87 -2.51 -21.39
CA THR A 86 -4.93 -1.99 -22.25
C THR A 86 -5.73 -0.90 -21.53
N ASP A 87 -6.65 -0.26 -22.24
CA ASP A 87 -7.59 0.68 -21.65
C ASP A 87 -8.48 0.04 -20.56
N ALA A 88 -8.79 -1.25 -20.70
CA ALA A 88 -9.58 -1.99 -19.71
C ALA A 88 -8.85 -2.14 -18.37
N THR A 89 -7.51 -2.22 -18.38
CA THR A 89 -6.66 -2.27 -17.18
C THR A 89 -6.06 -0.91 -16.84
N LYS A 90 -6.62 0.19 -17.39
CA LYS A 90 -6.10 1.55 -17.19
C LYS A 90 -4.62 1.70 -17.57
N GLY A 91 -4.13 0.91 -18.52
CA GLY A 91 -2.74 0.90 -18.94
C GLY A 91 -1.79 0.09 -18.05
N ILE A 92 -2.28 -0.55 -16.98
CA ILE A 92 -1.51 -1.43 -16.09
C ILE A 92 -1.26 -2.77 -16.80
N GLY A 93 0.00 -3.17 -16.93
CA GLY A 93 0.43 -4.30 -17.79
C GLY A 93 -0.02 -5.68 -17.34
N SER A 94 -0.37 -5.85 -16.07
CA SER A 94 -0.82 -7.13 -15.51
C SER A 94 -2.25 -7.00 -14.99
N GLN A 95 -3.12 -7.96 -15.35
CA GLN A 95 -4.45 -8.07 -14.74
C GLN A 95 -4.35 -8.22 -13.22
N GLY A 96 -3.36 -8.97 -12.74
CA GLY A 96 -3.15 -9.17 -11.31
C GLY A 96 -2.76 -7.88 -10.57
N ASP A 97 -1.98 -7.00 -11.21
CA ASP A 97 -1.63 -5.70 -10.62
C ASP A 97 -2.83 -4.75 -10.62
N TYR A 98 -3.64 -4.78 -11.69
CA TYR A 98 -4.87 -4.00 -11.77
C TYR A 98 -5.88 -4.42 -10.69
N ASP A 99 -6.13 -5.73 -10.54
CA ASP A 99 -7.04 -6.27 -9.52
C ASP A 99 -6.55 -5.95 -8.11
N TYR A 100 -5.24 -6.11 -7.89
CA TYR A 100 -4.56 -5.78 -6.64
C TYR A 100 -4.73 -4.32 -6.25
N VAL A 101 -4.29 -3.39 -7.12
CA VAL A 101 -4.35 -1.95 -6.79
C VAL A 101 -5.79 -1.47 -6.65
N THR A 102 -6.71 -1.98 -7.48
CA THR A 102 -8.13 -1.64 -7.36
C THR A 102 -8.68 -2.05 -5.99
N CYS A 103 -8.35 -3.25 -5.52
CA CYS A 103 -8.75 -3.72 -4.21
C CYS A 103 -8.12 -2.90 -3.06
N LEU A 104 -6.83 -2.61 -3.16
CA LEU A 104 -6.09 -1.84 -2.16
C LEU A 104 -6.64 -0.42 -2.03
N LEU A 105 -6.85 0.29 -3.14
CA LEU A 105 -7.40 1.65 -3.13
C LEU A 105 -8.82 1.67 -2.54
N ASP A 106 -9.62 0.63 -2.80
CA ASP A 106 -10.92 0.50 -2.15
C ASP A 106 -10.82 0.28 -0.62
N TYR A 107 -9.82 -0.48 -0.16
CA TYR A 107 -9.55 -0.63 1.26
C TYR A 107 -9.06 0.66 1.92
N ILE A 108 -8.18 1.41 1.25
CA ILE A 108 -7.71 2.72 1.73
C ILE A 108 -8.90 3.67 1.90
N LYS A 109 -9.74 3.82 0.87
CA LYS A 109 -10.95 4.67 0.94
C LYS A 109 -11.90 4.23 2.03
N GLY A 110 -12.13 2.92 2.16
CA GLY A 110 -13.08 2.37 3.13
C GLY A 110 -12.68 2.58 4.60
N ASN A 111 -11.40 2.85 4.88
CA ASN A 111 -10.88 3.09 6.22
C ASN A 111 -10.34 4.52 6.41
N ASP A 112 -10.52 5.39 5.42
CA ASP A 112 -9.89 6.72 5.36
C ASP A 112 -8.37 6.67 5.66
N GLY A 113 -7.69 5.66 5.11
CA GLY A 113 -6.33 5.33 5.49
C GLY A 113 -5.29 6.27 4.89
N ASP A 114 -4.32 6.69 5.70
CA ASP A 114 -3.12 7.37 5.22
C ASP A 114 -2.26 6.42 4.37
N TRP A 115 -1.57 6.97 3.37
CA TRP A 115 -0.80 6.16 2.42
C TRP A 115 0.43 6.87 1.84
N ALA A 116 1.39 6.08 1.36
CA ALA A 116 2.51 6.53 0.53
C ALA A 116 2.81 5.45 -0.53
N ILE A 117 2.84 5.88 -1.78
CA ILE A 117 3.09 5.00 -2.93
C ILE A 117 4.59 4.95 -3.25
N TRP A 118 5.10 3.74 -3.45
CA TRP A 118 6.41 3.45 -4.00
C TRP A 118 6.31 3.43 -5.53
N ALA A 119 6.87 4.40 -6.25
CA ALA A 119 7.57 5.59 -5.74
C ALA A 119 7.35 6.77 -6.70
N ILE A 120 7.71 7.99 -6.28
CA ILE A 120 7.69 9.16 -7.17
C ILE A 120 8.71 9.02 -8.30
N GLN A 121 9.85 8.38 -8.04
CA GLN A 121 11.00 8.33 -8.97
C GLN A 121 10.65 7.77 -10.36
N GLY A 122 11.23 8.33 -11.42
CA GLY A 122 11.09 7.79 -12.78
C GLY A 122 12.20 6.82 -13.18
N ASN A 123 13.38 6.98 -12.57
CA ASN A 123 14.57 6.19 -12.84
C ASN A 123 15.49 6.14 -11.61
N TYR A 124 16.48 5.26 -11.66
CA TYR A 124 17.57 5.20 -10.71
C TYR A 124 18.82 5.86 -11.30
N TYR A 125 19.54 6.63 -10.48
CA TYR A 125 20.87 7.11 -10.88
C TYR A 125 21.79 5.95 -11.30
N VAL A 126 21.83 4.88 -10.50
CA VAL A 126 22.44 3.60 -10.87
C VAL A 126 21.64 2.44 -10.25
N ARG A 127 21.31 1.42 -11.04
CA ARG A 127 20.71 0.16 -10.56
C ARG A 127 21.17 -0.98 -11.45
N ASN A 128 21.51 -2.12 -10.86
CA ASN A 128 21.97 -3.31 -11.61
C ASN A 128 23.10 -3.02 -12.61
N LYS A 129 24.05 -2.14 -12.23
CA LYS A 129 25.17 -1.68 -13.07
C LYS A 129 24.79 -0.87 -14.32
N GLU A 130 23.55 -0.39 -14.38
CA GLU A 130 23.05 0.47 -15.44
C GLU A 130 22.79 1.87 -14.87
N VAL A 131 23.28 2.90 -15.56
CA VAL A 131 23.04 4.32 -15.25
C VAL A 131 21.68 4.72 -15.82
N ASP A 132 20.94 5.58 -15.11
CA ASP A 132 19.61 6.06 -15.53
C ASP A 132 18.62 4.94 -15.82
N LYS A 133 18.74 3.82 -15.09
CA LYS A 133 17.86 2.66 -15.26
C LYS A 133 16.42 3.04 -14.93
N ASP A 134 15.51 2.80 -15.87
CA ASP A 134 14.07 3.04 -15.71
C ASP A 134 13.50 2.32 -14.47
N GLU A 135 12.65 3.02 -13.71
CA GLU A 135 11.84 2.45 -12.65
C GLU A 135 10.39 2.29 -13.15
N PRO A 136 10.00 1.10 -13.63
CA PRO A 136 8.67 0.88 -14.23
C PRO A 136 7.51 0.95 -13.23
N TRP A 137 7.79 0.93 -11.93
CA TRP A 137 6.80 1.05 -10.84
C TRP A 137 6.75 2.50 -10.31
N GLY A 138 7.51 3.39 -10.92
CA GLY A 138 7.58 4.80 -10.60
C GLY A 138 6.44 5.61 -11.22
N ILE A 139 5.95 6.60 -10.46
CA ILE A 139 4.91 7.53 -10.92
C ILE A 139 5.40 8.36 -12.11
N MET A 140 6.62 8.90 -12.02
CA MET A 140 7.16 9.76 -13.08
C MET A 140 7.68 8.91 -14.24
N ASN A 141 7.62 9.47 -15.45
CA ASN A 141 8.35 8.92 -16.59
C ASN A 141 9.86 9.16 -16.44
N GLY A 142 10.68 8.48 -17.26
CA GLY A 142 12.14 8.50 -17.12
C GLY A 142 12.80 9.87 -17.32
N ASP A 143 12.14 10.82 -17.99
CA ASP A 143 12.62 12.19 -18.18
C ASP A 143 12.07 13.19 -17.14
N TRP A 144 11.27 12.72 -16.17
CA TRP A 144 10.69 13.50 -15.08
C TRP A 144 9.78 14.66 -15.52
N THR A 145 9.20 14.57 -16.72
CA THR A 145 8.31 15.63 -17.24
C THR A 145 6.82 15.37 -16.99
N ALA A 146 6.43 14.12 -16.76
CA ALA A 146 5.03 13.73 -16.65
C ALA A 146 4.81 12.48 -15.79
N TRP A 147 3.54 12.23 -15.47
CA TRP A 147 3.11 10.93 -15.00
C TRP A 147 3.32 9.90 -16.10
N ARG A 148 3.97 8.79 -15.77
CA ARG A 148 4.17 7.66 -16.68
C ARG A 148 2.84 7.07 -17.15
N ASN A 149 1.85 7.04 -16.25
CA ASN A 149 0.48 6.64 -16.58
C ASN A 149 -0.55 7.65 -16.03
N PRO A 150 -1.11 8.53 -16.88
CA PRO A 150 -2.14 9.48 -16.47
C PRO A 150 -3.41 8.82 -15.90
N LYS A 151 -3.77 7.59 -16.33
CA LYS A 151 -4.94 6.89 -15.80
C LYS A 151 -4.72 6.43 -14.36
N VAL A 152 -3.48 6.16 -13.96
CA VAL A 152 -3.13 5.87 -12.56
C VAL A 152 -3.27 7.11 -11.69
N LYS A 153 -2.92 8.30 -12.21
CA LYS A 153 -3.21 9.58 -11.53
C LYS A 153 -4.71 9.70 -11.20
N ASP A 154 -5.57 9.39 -12.16
CA ASP A 154 -7.02 9.45 -11.98
C ASP A 154 -7.52 8.42 -10.95
N MET A 155 -6.93 7.21 -10.93
CA MET A 155 -7.24 6.19 -9.92
C MET A 155 -6.86 6.66 -8.50
N LEU A 156 -5.72 7.34 -8.36
CA LEU A 156 -5.25 7.85 -7.07
C LEU A 156 -6.01 9.10 -6.60
N ALA A 157 -6.58 9.89 -7.51
CA ALA A 157 -7.26 11.15 -7.16
C ALA A 157 -8.36 10.97 -6.09
N ASP A 158 -9.02 9.81 -6.06
CA ASP A 158 -10.06 9.54 -5.06
C ASP A 158 -9.51 9.24 -3.66
N VAL A 159 -8.33 8.62 -3.53
CA VAL A 159 -7.72 8.36 -2.21
C VAL A 159 -7.05 9.59 -1.59
N PHE A 160 -6.96 10.71 -2.34
CA PHE A 160 -6.58 12.01 -1.77
C PHE A 160 -7.76 12.74 -1.10
N LYS A 161 -8.99 12.27 -1.29
CA LYS A 161 -10.15 12.86 -0.65
C LYS A 161 -10.26 12.28 0.76
N VAL A 162 -9.95 13.11 1.75
CA VAL A 162 -10.21 12.79 3.17
C VAL A 162 -11.72 12.78 3.37
N THR A 163 -12.25 11.64 3.81
CA THR A 163 -13.69 11.45 4.00
C THR A 163 -14.13 11.51 5.45
N GLN A 164 -13.20 11.38 6.40
CA GLN A 164 -13.41 11.56 7.84
C GLN A 164 -12.29 12.43 8.42
N GLY A 165 -12.66 13.57 9.01
CA GLY A 165 -11.68 14.41 9.71
C GLY A 165 -11.18 13.76 11.00
N PRO A 166 -10.17 14.36 11.68
CA PRO A 166 -9.88 14.04 13.08
C PRO A 166 -11.11 14.24 13.98
#